data_AF-A0A1Q7YIC8-F1
#
_entry.id   AF-A0A1Q7YIC8-F1
#
_cell.length_a   1.000
_cell.length_b   1.000
_cell.length_c   1.000
_cell.angle_alpha   90.00
_cell.angle_beta   90.00
_cell.angle_gamma   90.00
#
_symmetry.space_group_name_H-M   'P 1'
#
loop_
_entity.id
_entity.type
_entity.pdbx_description
1 polymer ?
#
loop_
_entity_poly.entity_id
_entity_poly.type
_entity_poly.pdbx_seq_one_letter_code
_entity_poly.pdbx_strand_id
1 'polypeptide(L)' 'MLQRIHADETLETSISRFSLEYWRQRSTEEIIESLRPGRLESLKVKPDGRILNGNVRIKVLEERDIDINSLEREIT' A
#
# COMPACT_ATOMS: atom_id res chain seq x y z
N MET A 1 12.84 -0.90 -6.55
CA MET A 1 12.12 -1.72 -5.56
C MET A 1 11.30 -0.79 -4.70
N LEU A 2 10.08 -1.16 -4.32
CA LEU A 2 9.24 -0.34 -3.44
C LEU A 2 9.80 -0.31 -2.01
N GLN A 3 9.75 0.87 -1.39
CA GLN A 3 10.21 1.08 -0.02
C GLN A 3 9.12 1.77 0.79
N ARG A 4 8.57 1.06 1.78
CA ARG A 4 7.65 1.64 2.77
C ARG A 4 8.44 2.59 3.69
N ILE A 5 7.82 3.71 4.05
CA ILE A 5 8.46 4.77 4.87
C ILE A 5 8.22 4.63 6.37
N HIS A 6 7.30 3.75 6.76
CA HIS A 6 6.96 3.48 8.15
C HIS A 6 7.32 2.04 8.49
N ALA A 7 7.88 1.85 9.68
CA ALA A 7 8.08 0.54 10.26
C ALA A 7 6.73 -0.16 10.48
N ASP A 8 6.75 -1.49 10.49
CA ASP A 8 5.55 -2.29 10.71
C ASP A 8 4.85 -1.98 12.03
N GLU A 9 5.64 -1.75 13.07
CA GLU A 9 5.15 -1.36 14.40
C GLU A 9 4.35 -0.06 14.36
N THR A 10 4.76 0.93 13.57
CA THR A 10 4.04 2.21 13.43
C THR A 10 2.67 2.01 12.77
N LEU A 11 2.58 1.10 11.79
CA LEU A 11 1.32 0.81 11.09
C LEU A 11 0.34 0.02 11.96
N GLU A 12 0.83 -0.77 12.90
CA GLU A 12 0.03 -1.64 13.77
C GLU A 12 -0.43 -0.98 15.07
N THR A 13 0.22 0.10 15.52
CA THR A 13 -0.04 0.72 16.83
C THR A 13 -0.69 2.11 16.76
N SER A 14 -0.71 2.75 15.59
CA SER A 14 -1.19 4.14 15.42
C SER A 14 -2.59 4.23 14.80
N ILE A 15 -3.05 5.44 14.41
CA ILE A 15 -4.27 5.67 13.61
C ILE A 15 -4.35 4.76 12.37
N SER A 16 -3.20 4.37 11.83
CA SER A 16 -3.08 3.42 10.72
C SER A 16 -3.61 2.02 11.03
N ARG A 17 -3.73 1.63 12.31
CA ARG A 17 -4.25 0.32 12.72
C ARG A 17 -5.67 0.08 12.25
N PHE A 18 -6.57 1.05 12.42
CA PHE A 18 -7.96 0.93 11.95
C PHE A 18 -8.03 0.79 10.43
N SER A 19 -7.18 1.53 9.72
CA SER A 19 -7.07 1.38 8.26
C SER A 19 -6.52 0.01 7.87
N LEU A 20 -5.53 -0.50 8.61
CA LEU A 20 -4.94 -1.83 8.39
C LEU A 20 -5.97 -2.93 8.61
N GLU A 21 -6.71 -2.90 9.72
CA GLU A 21 -7.79 -3.85 10.01
C GLU A 21 -8.90 -3.78 8.94
N TYR A 22 -9.28 -2.58 8.51
CA TYR A 22 -10.24 -2.38 7.42
C TYR A 22 -9.76 -3.04 6.11
N TRP A 23 -8.51 -2.79 5.69
CA TRP A 23 -7.99 -3.33 4.44
C TRP A 23 -7.73 -4.84 4.51
N ARG A 24 -7.39 -5.39 5.69
CA ARG A 24 -7.27 -6.85 5.88
C ARG A 24 -8.59 -7.59 5.63
N GLN A 25 -9.73 -6.95 5.84
CA GLN A 25 -11.06 -7.51 5.57
C GLN A 25 -11.47 -7.44 4.09
N ARG A 26 -10.75 -6.71 3.24
CA ARG A 26 -11.04 -6.59 1.80
C ARG A 26 -10.34 -7.65 0.97
N SER A 27 -10.93 -8.01 -0.16
CA SER A 27 -10.31 -8.95 -1.10
C SER A 27 -9.02 -8.39 -1.67
N THR A 28 -8.14 -9.25 -2.16
CA THR A 28 -6.87 -8.81 -2.77
C THR A 28 -7.13 -7.95 -4.01
N GLU A 29 -8.15 -8.31 -4.79
CA GLU A 29 -8.58 -7.61 -6.00
C GLU A 29 -9.11 -6.21 -5.65
N GLU A 30 -9.89 -6.06 -4.58
CA GLU A 30 -10.36 -4.74 -4.12
C GLU A 30 -9.20 -3.83 -3.73
N ILE A 31 -8.17 -4.37 -3.06
CA ILE A 31 -6.99 -3.60 -2.68
C ILE A 31 -6.22 -3.16 -3.92
N ILE A 32 -5.96 -4.08 -4.86
CA ILE A 32 -5.24 -3.79 -6.11
C ILE A 32 -6.00 -2.73 -6.93
N GLU A 33 -7.32 -2.87 -7.06
CA GLU A 33 -8.16 -1.91 -7.77
C GLU A 33 -8.09 -0.51 -7.13
N SER A 34 -8.08 -0.44 -5.80
CA SER A 34 -7.98 0.84 -5.08
C SER A 34 -6.65 1.58 -5.32
N LEU A 35 -5.60 0.84 -5.69
CA LEU A 35 -4.25 1.36 -5.91
C LEU A 35 -4.00 1.77 -7.37
N ARG A 36 -4.91 1.46 -8.30
CA ARG A 36 -4.71 1.75 -9.73
C ARG A 36 -4.47 3.25 -10.00
N PRO A 37 -3.62 3.59 -10.98
CA PRO A 37 -3.41 4.96 -11.42
C PRO A 37 -4.71 5.69 -11.78
N GLY A 38 -4.76 7.00 -11.53
CA GLY A 38 -5.92 7.85 -11.81
C GLY A 38 -7.00 7.82 -10.73
N ARG A 39 -6.88 6.98 -9.69
CA ARG A 39 -7.71 7.02 -8.49
C ARG A 39 -7.22 8.12 -7.53
N LEU A 40 -8.14 8.68 -6.73
CA LEU A 40 -7.79 9.68 -5.70
C LEU A 40 -6.69 9.17 -4.77
N GLU A 41 -6.82 7.91 -4.36
CA GLU A 41 -5.93 7.22 -3.43
C GLU A 41 -5.03 6.18 -4.14
N SER A 42 -4.61 6.46 -5.38
CA SER A 42 -3.70 5.59 -6.14
C SER A 42 -2.36 5.36 -5.43
N LEU A 43 -1.65 4.29 -5.82
CA LEU A 43 -0.27 4.03 -5.40
C LEU A 43 0.66 5.10 -5.98
N LYS A 44 1.21 5.95 -5.11
CA LYS A 44 2.14 7.03 -5.50
C LYS A 44 3.52 6.75 -4.93
N VAL A 45 4.53 6.85 -5.77
CA VAL A 45 5.91 6.58 -5.39
C VAL A 45 6.85 7.62 -5.97
N LYS A 46 7.96 7.85 -5.28
CA LYS A 46 9.07 8.63 -5.84
C LYS A 46 9.87 7.83 -6.86
N PRO A 47 10.66 8.47 -7.74
CA PRO A 47 11.59 7.78 -8.63
C PRO A 47 12.58 6.85 -7.92
N ASP A 48 12.91 7.14 -6.65
CA ASP A 48 13.77 6.31 -5.80
C ASP A 48 13.07 5.08 -5.20
N GLY A 49 11.76 4.89 -5.47
CA GLY A 49 10.96 3.75 -5.00
C GLY A 49 10.26 3.98 -3.66
N ARG A 50 10.46 5.14 -3.02
CA ARG A 50 9.80 5.48 -1.75
C ARG A 50 8.29 5.64 -1.94
N ILE A 51 7.49 4.93 -1.15
CA ILE A 51 6.02 4.99 -1.21
C ILE A 51 5.51 6.26 -0.51
N LEU A 52 4.83 7.11 -1.27
CA LEU A 52 4.17 8.33 -0.78
C LEU A 52 2.71 8.08 -0.39
N ASN A 53 2.01 7.23 -1.14
CA ASN A 53 0.65 6.81 -0.81
C ASN A 53 0.47 5.30 -0.99
N GLY A 54 -0.35 4.68 -0.14
CA GLY A 54 -0.68 3.26 -0.21
C GLY A 54 0.05 2.36 0.78
N ASN A 55 0.87 2.89 1.70
CA ASN A 55 1.69 2.12 2.65
C ASN A 55 0.91 0.99 3.37
N VAL A 56 -0.29 1.27 3.89
CA VAL A 56 -1.14 0.28 4.58
C VAL A 56 -1.58 -0.84 3.62
N ARG A 57 -2.03 -0.49 2.42
CA ARG A 57 -2.51 -1.44 1.42
C ARG A 57 -1.37 -2.30 0.89
N ILE A 58 -0.20 -1.72 0.67
CA ILE A 58 1.03 -2.44 0.31
C ILE A 58 1.40 -3.45 1.39
N LYS A 59 1.36 -3.07 2.67
CA LYS A 59 1.60 -4.02 3.78
C LYS A 59 0.64 -5.21 3.73
N VAL A 60 -0.66 -4.98 3.53
CA VAL A 60 -1.65 -6.08 3.44
C VAL A 60 -1.38 -6.99 2.23
N LEU A 61 -0.91 -6.45 1.11
CA LEU A 61 -0.55 -7.25 -0.06
C LEU A 61 0.72 -8.08 0.18
N GLU A 62 1.73 -7.51 0.86
CA GLU A 62 2.93 -8.25 1.28
C GLU A 62 2.58 -9.39 2.26
N GLU A 63 1.68 -9.14 3.23
CA GLU A 63 1.17 -10.18 4.17
C GLU A 63 0.47 -11.34 3.45
N ARG A 64 0.05 -11.14 2.19
CA ARG A 64 -0.64 -12.12 1.34
C ARG A 64 0.28 -12.69 0.25
N ASP A 65 1.59 -12.50 0.37
CA ASP A 65 2.61 -12.96 -0.59
C ASP A 65 2.39 -12.44 -2.03
N ILE A 66 1.76 -11.26 -2.17
CA ILE A 66 1.59 -10.61 -3.48
C ILE A 66 2.84 -9.83 -3.85
N ASP A 67 3.32 -9.99 -5.08
CA ASP A 67 4.43 -9.18 -5.60
C ASP A 67 4.01 -7.73 -5.79
N ILE A 68 4.26 -6.91 -4.78
CA ILE A 68 3.96 -5.48 -4.82
C ILE A 68 4.79 -4.72 -5.86
N ASN A 69 5.94 -5.26 -6.30
CA ASN A 69 6.78 -4.61 -7.29
C ASN A 69 6.24 -4.76 -8.72
N SER A 70 5.24 -5.62 -8.94
CA SER A 70 4.55 -5.72 -10.23
C SER A 70 3.36 -4.77 -10.35
N LEU A 71 2.98 -4.06 -9.27
CA LEU A 71 1.84 -3.15 -9.28
C LEU A 71 2.09 -1.90 -10.13
N GLU A 72 1.06 -1.50 -10.86
CA GLU A 72 0.98 -0.20 -11.52
C GLU A 72 1.00 0.93 -10.47
N ARG A 73 1.66 2.04 -10.79
CA ARG A 73 1.86 3.14 -9.86
C ARG A 73 2.08 4.47 -10.58
N GLU A 74 1.79 5.55 -9.90
CA GLU A 74 2.14 6.91 -10.34
C GLU A 74 3.51 7.29 -9.79
N ILE A 75 4.41 7.73 -10.68
CA ILE A 75 5.71 8.30 -10.29
C ILE A 75 5.54 9.80 -10.06
N THR A 76 5.95 10.30 -8.90
CA THR A 76 5.80 11.69 -8.46
C THR A 76 7.07 12.21 -7.78
#